data_AF-A0A357LAX9-F1
#
_entry.id   AF-A0A357LAX9-F1
#
_cell.length_a   1.000
_cell.length_b   1.000
_cell.length_c   1.000
_cell.angle_alpha   90.00
_cell.angle_beta   90.00
_cell.angle_gamma   90.00
#
_symmetry.space_group_name_H-M   'P 1'
#
loop_
_entity.id
_entity.type
_entity.pdbx_description
1 polymer ?
#
loop_
_entity_poly.entity_id
_entity_poly.type
_entity_poly.pdbx_seq_one_letter_code
_entity_poly.pdbx_strand_id
1 'polypeptide(L)'
;APAHPSEAARRLLALRRSLSPDLMQAPGPDAQTLDQILEIAARVPDHRKIVPFRFLVFEGEGRARAGDMLAARFAAANPEAPPNMVEIERR
;
A
#
# COMPACT_ATOMS: atom_id res chain seq x y z
N ALA A 1 -14.78 9.94 24.42
CA ALA A 1 -13.47 9.64 25.04
C ALA A 1 -12.67 10.94 25.11
N PRO A 2 -11.92 11.21 26.18
CA PRO A 2 -11.08 12.40 26.23
C PRO A 2 -10.05 12.32 25.10
N ALA A 3 -9.82 13.42 24.41
CA ALA A 3 -8.72 13.52 23.47
C ALA A 3 -7.40 13.43 24.25
N HIS A 4 -6.51 12.52 23.85
CA HIS A 4 -5.15 12.45 24.38
C HIS A 4 -4.22 13.21 23.44
N PRO A 5 -3.88 14.49 23.74
CA PRO A 5 -2.99 15.25 22.87
C PRO A 5 -1.60 14.58 22.83
N SER A 6 -1.04 14.44 21.63
CA SER A 6 0.31 13.92 21.43
C SER A 6 1.03 14.76 20.38
N GLU A 7 2.05 15.51 20.81
CA GLU A 7 2.88 16.31 19.91
C GLU A 7 3.69 15.41 18.96
N ALA A 8 4.21 14.29 19.47
CA ALA A 8 4.92 13.30 18.66
C ALA A 8 4.04 12.76 17.54
N ALA A 9 2.78 12.42 17.83
CA ALA A 9 1.83 11.96 16.81
C ALA A 9 1.54 13.07 15.78
N ARG A 10 1.31 14.32 16.21
CA ARG A 10 1.10 15.45 15.30
C ARG A 10 2.29 15.66 14.37
N ARG A 11 3.52 15.62 14.89
CA ARG A 11 4.74 15.77 14.09
C ARG A 11 4.90 14.65 13.07
N LEU A 12 4.69 13.39 13.48
CA LEU A 12 4.74 12.23 12.58
C LEU A 12 3.75 12.39 11.42
N LEU A 13 2.50 12.74 11.73
CA LEU A 13 1.44 12.91 10.73
C LEU A 13 1.72 14.08 9.78
N ALA A 14 2.28 15.19 10.29
CA ALA A 14 2.63 16.35 9.47
C ALA A 14 3.76 16.08 8.46
N LEU A 15 4.63 15.11 8.74
CA LEU A 15 5.77 14.74 7.90
C LEU A 15 5.46 13.61 6.90
N ARG A 16 4.33 12.90 7.04
CA ARG A 16 3.97 11.81 6.12
C ARG A 16 3.77 12.36 4.70
N ARG A 17 4.42 11.71 3.73
CA ARG A 17 4.25 11.94 2.29
C ARG A 17 3.83 10.66 1.59
N SER A 18 3.10 10.79 0.50
CA SER A 18 2.87 9.67 -0.42
C SER A 18 4.08 9.59 -1.34
N LEU A 19 4.80 8.47 -1.31
CA LEU A 19 5.92 8.21 -2.21
C LEU A 19 5.38 7.62 -3.51
N SER A 20 5.95 8.07 -4.63
CA SER A 20 5.64 7.51 -5.93
C SER A 20 6.25 6.10 -6.04
N PRO A 21 5.56 5.10 -6.65
CA PRO A 21 6.04 3.72 -6.73
C PRO A 21 7.43 3.56 -7.36
N ASP A 22 7.78 4.39 -8.34
CA ASP A 22 9.09 4.41 -9.01
C ASP A 22 10.26 4.81 -8.08
N LEU A 23 9.96 5.46 -6.96
CA LEU A 23 10.95 5.79 -5.91
C LEU A 23 11.09 4.68 -4.86
N MET A 24 10.24 3.65 -4.89
CA MET A 24 10.33 2.52 -3.96
C MET A 24 11.44 1.56 -4.38
N GLN A 25 12.25 1.13 -3.41
CA GLN A 25 13.39 0.25 -3.64
C GLN A 25 13.32 -0.95 -2.71
N ALA A 26 13.99 -2.04 -3.10
CA ALA A 26 14.20 -3.20 -2.24
C ALA A 26 15.35 -2.96 -1.24
N PRO A 27 15.35 -3.64 -0.07
CA PRO A 27 14.30 -4.53 0.42
C PRO A 27 13.09 -3.74 0.98
N GLY A 28 11.91 -4.35 0.90
CA GLY A 28 10.74 -3.89 1.65
C GLY A 28 10.84 -4.24 3.15
N PRO A 29 9.80 -3.95 3.95
CA PRO A 29 9.74 -4.43 5.32
C PRO A 29 9.84 -5.97 5.36
N ASP A 30 10.50 -6.49 6.38
CA ASP A 30 10.46 -7.93 6.66
C ASP A 30 9.08 -8.36 7.19
N ALA A 31 8.86 -9.67 7.30
CA ALA A 31 7.58 -10.23 7.73
C ALA A 31 7.16 -9.70 9.12
N GLN A 32 8.10 -9.62 10.07
CA GLN A 32 7.80 -9.14 11.42
C GLN A 32 7.39 -7.66 11.45
N THR A 33 8.09 -6.82 10.69
CA THR A 33 7.77 -5.40 10.55
C THR A 33 6.43 -5.21 9.84
N LEU A 34 6.15 -6.01 8.81
CA LEU A 34 4.88 -5.96 8.09
C LEU A 34 3.70 -6.35 9.00
N ASP A 35 3.85 -7.42 9.79
CA ASP A 35 2.83 -7.85 10.75
C ASP A 35 2.50 -6.74 11.76
N GLN A 36 3.52 -6.07 12.32
CA GLN A 36 3.31 -4.95 13.24
C GLN A 36 2.55 -3.79 12.59
N ILE A 37 2.88 -3.45 11.34
CA ILE A 37 2.19 -2.40 10.59
C ILE A 37 0.72 -2.77 10.39
N LEU A 38 0.43 -4.00 9.96
CA LEU A 38 -0.94 -4.46 9.69
C LEU A 38 -1.76 -4.59 10.98
N GLU A 39 -1.16 -5.05 12.08
CA GLU A 39 -1.79 -5.12 13.40
C GLU A 39 -2.23 -3.71 13.87
N ILE A 40 -1.33 -2.73 13.79
CA ILE A 40 -1.65 -1.35 14.15
C ILE A 40 -2.73 -0.78 13.22
N ALA A 41 -2.64 -1.04 11.90
CA ALA A 41 -3.63 -0.58 10.94
C ALA A 41 -5.03 -1.16 11.19
N ALA A 42 -5.13 -2.39 11.70
CA ALA A 42 -6.41 -3.02 12.04
C ALA A 42 -7.12 -2.37 13.24
N ARG A 43 -6.47 -1.48 13.99
CA ARG A 43 -7.05 -0.76 15.15
C ARG A 43 -7.85 0.48 14.77
N VAL A 44 -7.90 0.83 13.48
CA VAL A 44 -8.66 1.99 13.00
C VAL A 44 -10.12 1.87 13.43
N PRO A 45 -10.74 2.94 13.98
CA PRO A 45 -12.12 2.90 14.40
C PRO A 45 -13.05 2.50 13.25
N ASP A 46 -13.86 1.48 13.48
CA ASP A 46 -14.87 1.03 12.54
C ASP A 46 -16.27 1.12 13.16
N HIS A 47 -17.26 1.47 12.35
CA HIS A 47 -18.63 1.59 12.83
C HIS A 47 -19.15 0.21 13.22
N ARG A 48 -19.68 0.10 14.44
CA ARG A 48 -20.21 -1.15 15.04
C ARG A 48 -19.17 -2.24 15.35
N LYS A 49 -17.86 -1.96 15.26
CA LYS A 49 -16.80 -2.92 15.63
C LYS A 49 -16.88 -4.26 14.87
N ILE A 50 -17.27 -4.19 13.61
CA ILE A 50 -17.39 -5.35 12.71
C ILE A 50 -16.05 -5.78 12.10
N VAL A 51 -14.97 -5.00 12.31
CA VAL A 51 -13.60 -5.31 11.85
C VAL A 51 -13.58 -5.67 10.34
N PRO A 52 -14.00 -4.73 9.47
CA PRO A 52 -14.27 -5.03 8.06
C PRO A 52 -13.00 -5.16 7.22
N PHE A 53 -11.84 -4.81 7.77
CA PHE A 53 -10.59 -4.71 7.01
C PHE A 53 -10.06 -6.11 6.62
N ARG A 54 -9.59 -6.23 5.38
CA ARG A 54 -8.85 -7.38 4.88
C ARG A 54 -7.60 -6.87 4.17
N PHE A 55 -6.45 -7.37 4.58
CA PHE A 55 -5.17 -7.04 3.95
C PHE A 55 -4.77 -8.19 3.06
N LEU A 56 -4.56 -7.91 1.77
CA LEU A 56 -4.04 -8.87 0.81
C LEU A 56 -2.61 -8.46 0.48
N VAL A 57 -1.67 -9.33 0.84
CA VAL A 57 -0.24 -9.09 0.64
C VAL A 57 0.21 -9.90 -0.57
N PHE A 58 0.79 -9.22 -1.57
CA PHE A 58 1.39 -9.86 -2.74
C PHE A 58 2.91 -9.78 -2.62
N GLU A 59 3.55 -10.95 -2.56
CA GLU A 59 5.01 -11.07 -2.39
C GLU A 59 5.60 -12.07 -3.38
N GLY A 60 6.91 -11.92 -3.64
CA GLY A 60 7.65 -12.78 -4.57
C GLY A 60 6.93 -12.97 -5.91
N GLU A 61 6.80 -14.23 -6.32
CA GLU A 61 6.09 -14.62 -7.56
C GLU A 61 4.62 -14.17 -7.59
N GLY A 62 3.97 -14.08 -6.42
CA GLY A 62 2.59 -13.59 -6.32
C GLY A 62 2.47 -12.13 -6.74
N ARG A 63 3.44 -11.30 -6.34
CA ARG A 63 3.54 -9.89 -6.76
C ARG A 63 3.83 -9.78 -8.25
N ALA A 64 4.78 -10.56 -8.77
CA ALA A 64 5.12 -10.53 -10.20
C ALA A 64 3.89 -10.81 -11.07
N ARG A 65 3.13 -11.88 -10.76
CA ARG A 65 1.89 -12.20 -11.47
C ARG A 65 0.83 -11.10 -11.37
N ALA A 66 0.68 -10.49 -10.19
CA ALA A 66 -0.26 -9.38 -10.01
C ALA A 66 0.10 -8.18 -10.89
N GLY A 67 1.39 -7.82 -10.97
CA GLY A 67 1.89 -6.78 -11.86
C GLY A 67 1.59 -7.06 -13.33
N ASP A 68 1.84 -8.29 -13.81
CA ASP A 68 1.52 -8.68 -15.19
C ASP A 68 0.02 -8.52 -15.51
N MET A 69 -0.85 -8.91 -14.56
CA MET A 69 -2.29 -8.74 -14.71
C MET A 69 -2.72 -7.26 -14.74
N LEU A 70 -2.10 -6.42 -13.89
CA LEU A 70 -2.37 -4.98 -13.86
C LEU A 70 -1.94 -4.31 -15.16
N ALA A 71 -0.72 -4.59 -15.64
CA ALA A 71 -0.21 -4.07 -16.90
C ALA A 71 -1.10 -4.46 -18.10
N ALA A 72 -1.53 -5.72 -18.17
CA ALA A 72 -2.44 -6.19 -19.21
C ALA A 72 -3.80 -5.48 -19.15
N ARG A 73 -4.36 -5.32 -17.95
CA ARG A 73 -5.65 -4.62 -17.77
C ARG A 73 -5.54 -3.14 -18.12
N PHE A 74 -4.46 -2.50 -17.72
CA PHE A 74 -4.19 -1.09 -18.01
C PHE A 74 -4.07 -0.85 -19.52
N ALA A 75 -3.29 -1.66 -20.24
CA ALA A 75 -3.15 -1.56 -21.69
C ALA A 75 -4.50 -1.76 -22.42
N ALA A 76 -5.30 -2.73 -21.98
CA ALA A 76 -6.63 -2.96 -22.55
C ALA A 76 -7.60 -1.79 -22.30
N ALA A 77 -7.50 -1.12 -21.14
CA ALA A 77 -8.31 0.05 -20.82
C ALA A 77 -7.78 1.34 -21.47
N ASN A 78 -6.49 1.38 -21.85
CA ASN A 78 -5.83 2.56 -22.42
C ASN A 78 -5.02 2.17 -23.67
N PRO A 79 -5.67 1.94 -24.83
CA PRO A 79 -5.00 1.43 -26.03
C PRO A 79 -3.89 2.34 -26.60
N GLU A 80 -4.02 3.65 -26.37
CA GLU A 80 -3.06 4.67 -26.83
C GLU A 80 -1.93 4.94 -25.81
N ALA A 81 -1.90 4.22 -24.68
CA ALA A 81 -0.88 4.44 -23.67
C ALA A 81 0.51 4.06 -24.21
N PRO A 82 1.54 4.89 -24.00
CA PRO A 82 2.88 4.56 -24.45
C PRO A 82 3.44 3.36 -23.66
N PRO A 83 4.32 2.53 -24.26
CA PRO A 83 4.76 1.27 -23.65
C PRO A 83 5.38 1.40 -22.25
N ASN A 84 6.06 2.53 -21.97
CA ASN A 84 6.65 2.78 -20.66
C ASN A 84 5.60 2.94 -19.55
N MET A 85 4.41 3.45 -19.86
CA MET A 85 3.32 3.57 -18.88
C MET A 85 2.76 2.18 -18.53
N VAL A 86 2.67 1.29 -19.52
CA VAL A 86 2.26 -0.10 -19.30
C VAL A 86 3.29 -0.85 -18.45
N GLU A 87 4.59 -0.60 -18.68
CA GLU A 87 5.68 -1.23 -17.92
C GLU A 87 5.68 -0.82 -16.43
N ILE A 88 5.31 0.43 -16.13
CA ILE A 88 5.22 0.92 -14.75
C ILE A 88 4.21 0.08 -13.96
N GLU A 89 3.07 -0.26 -14.56
CA GLU A 89 2.02 -1.07 -13.91
C GLU A 89 2.45 -2.53 -13.65
N ARG A 90 3.51 -3.02 -14.30
CA ARG A 90 4.04 -4.38 -14.08
C ARG A 90 4.88 -4.49 -12.80
N ARG A 91 5.46 -3.38 -12.34
CA ARG A 91 6.45 -3.35 -11.24
C ARG A 91 5.79 -3.20 -9.87
#